data_AF-A0A9E0YA16-F1
#
_entry.id   AF-A0A9E0YA16-F1
#
_cell.length_a   1.000
_cell.length_b   1.000
_cell.length_c   1.000
_cell.angle_alpha   90.00
_cell.angle_beta   90.00
_cell.angle_gamma   90.00
#
_symmetry.space_group_name_H-M   'P 1'
#
loop_
_entity.id
_entity.type
_entity.pdbx_description
1 polymer ?
#
loop_
_entity_poly.entity_id
_entity_poly.type
_entity_poly.pdbx_seq_one_letter_code
_entity_poly.pdbx_strand_id
1 'polypeptide(L)'
;MQFNRIRALFTIVLLAVSALTQTPDDANAEKMKRQAKLLETIVADAKTLKLPENRAFVLAHAANAYWTTDEKLARRLFDEAAAELITAQTEAAAEKNGMQYFQALIYGQSPRHEILEAAGARDAGMALEMMLRTRPEKLARAVAEYGGSTASMGGQYAFAEITVEQKLLAEAALQDPQTAVKRIRESLKRGITYETVNLLERIYSKDPETAEKLAPDVAARLLEIDFAKDQQGAETAGLFIGRFGRETAPTDKVLRVPEKTIRDLAGKLFDFWLDPKTAQLNGYWNAQAVLEKRLPERFAAAKQKQDKLQNQYQTPEGLEYSKLTTAEASPDEMVARAPEFSPGYRNELYRLAADKYAQNGNFELAEKLLRTNITEEESDRYLSQYYSNFAIRAAGEDRFEAAQGFASQITDDNQKLTALIYLAQRLYQKDREKNLSAALGILRAARETIDSTPESQEDLNRTATLASAFAELDPGESFRLLEPLAGPLNELAQATFVMAKFRSYGGYRQGELQMAGAYYPGISYLDSLLQTLRDKDFERTLRFTNGFERPEVRLKLQLRLLDESLTAGGTTISLPISGRFSKIDFR
;
A
#
# COMPACT_ATOMS: atom_id res chain seq x y z
N MET A 1 -44.45 -44.90 21.59
CA MET A 1 -43.85 -43.60 21.19
C MET A 1 -42.59 -43.19 21.98
N GLN A 2 -42.26 -43.78 23.14
CA GLN A 2 -41.05 -43.40 23.90
C GLN A 2 -39.73 -43.98 23.36
N PHE A 3 -39.75 -45.12 22.66
CA PHE A 3 -38.52 -45.74 22.12
C PHE A 3 -37.88 -44.99 20.93
N ASN A 4 -38.65 -44.22 20.15
CA ASN A 4 -38.10 -43.43 19.04
C ASN A 4 -37.43 -42.12 19.50
N ARG A 5 -37.77 -41.60 20.69
CA ARG A 5 -37.12 -40.40 21.26
C ARG A 5 -35.73 -40.70 21.83
N ILE A 6 -35.52 -41.92 22.34
CA ILE A 6 -34.22 -42.34 22.90
C ILE A 6 -33.19 -42.59 21.78
N ARG A 7 -33.61 -43.12 20.63
CA ARG A 7 -32.73 -43.24 19.45
C ARG A 7 -32.34 -41.88 18.86
N ALA A 8 -33.25 -40.90 18.83
CA ALA A 8 -32.92 -39.56 18.35
C ALA A 8 -31.91 -38.84 19.28
N LEU A 9 -32.01 -39.03 20.61
CA LEU A 9 -31.03 -38.49 21.55
C LEU A 9 -29.66 -39.18 21.46
N PHE A 10 -29.60 -40.50 21.23
CA PHE A 10 -28.34 -41.21 21.07
C PHE A 10 -27.59 -40.85 19.77
N THR A 11 -28.30 -40.57 18.68
CA THR A 11 -27.67 -40.10 17.43
C THR A 11 -27.14 -38.67 17.56
N ILE A 12 -27.82 -37.80 18.32
CA ILE A 12 -27.36 -36.42 18.57
C ILE A 12 -26.13 -36.42 19.50
N VAL A 13 -26.06 -37.33 20.48
CA VAL A 13 -24.88 -37.48 21.35
C VAL A 13 -23.68 -38.10 20.61
N LEU A 14 -23.89 -39.05 19.67
CA LEU A 14 -22.78 -39.59 18.86
C LEU A 14 -22.22 -38.59 17.84
N LEU A 15 -23.05 -37.70 17.28
CA LEU A 15 -22.60 -36.61 16.41
C LEU A 15 -21.83 -35.53 17.20
N ALA A 16 -22.17 -35.30 18.47
CA ALA A 16 -21.45 -34.38 19.34
C ALA A 16 -20.10 -34.91 19.82
N VAL A 17 -19.97 -36.23 20.05
CA VAL A 17 -18.69 -36.85 20.48
C VAL A 17 -17.67 -36.94 19.35
N SER A 18 -18.12 -37.07 18.10
CA SER A 18 -17.21 -37.12 16.94
C SER A 18 -16.55 -35.77 16.59
N ALA A 19 -17.11 -34.67 17.09
CA ALA A 19 -16.53 -33.33 16.94
C ALA A 19 -15.53 -32.96 18.07
N LEU A 20 -15.44 -33.77 19.13
CA LEU A 20 -14.60 -33.51 20.32
C LEU A 20 -13.31 -34.35 20.37
N THR A 21 -12.99 -35.10 19.30
CA THR A 21 -11.78 -35.94 19.22
C THR A 21 -10.85 -35.62 18.06
N GLN A 22 -11.07 -34.53 17.31
CA GLN A 22 -10.03 -34.03 16.41
C GLN A 22 -8.97 -33.34 17.26
N THR A 23 -7.77 -33.89 17.27
CA THR A 23 -6.62 -33.16 17.83
C THR A 23 -6.37 -31.91 16.98
N PRO A 24 -5.80 -30.83 17.55
CA PRO A 24 -5.43 -29.64 16.76
C PRO A 24 -4.61 -29.96 15.51
N ASP A 25 -3.81 -31.04 15.55
CA ASP A 25 -3.01 -31.51 14.42
C ASP A 25 -3.86 -32.13 13.30
N ASP A 26 -4.93 -32.87 13.64
CA ASP A 26 -5.84 -33.45 12.64
C ASP A 26 -6.66 -32.38 11.91
N ALA A 27 -7.15 -31.38 12.65
CA ALA A 27 -7.91 -30.27 12.07
C ALA A 27 -7.04 -29.40 11.14
N ASN A 28 -5.78 -29.17 11.52
CA ASN A 28 -4.81 -28.46 10.68
C ASN A 28 -4.45 -29.27 9.43
N ALA A 29 -4.21 -30.58 9.55
CA ALA A 29 -3.93 -31.44 8.40
C ALA A 29 -5.11 -31.47 7.42
N GLU A 30 -6.34 -31.53 7.91
CA GLU A 30 -7.54 -31.49 7.09
C GLU A 30 -7.69 -30.14 6.38
N LYS A 31 -7.43 -29.01 7.08
CA LYS A 31 -7.41 -27.67 6.48
C LYS A 31 -6.38 -27.57 5.35
N MET A 32 -5.14 -28.03 5.58
CA MET A 32 -4.08 -28.02 4.56
C MET A 32 -4.47 -28.87 3.34
N LYS A 33 -5.08 -30.04 3.55
CA LYS A 33 -5.57 -30.89 2.46
C LYS A 33 -6.64 -30.19 1.62
N ARG A 34 -7.56 -29.47 2.26
CA ARG A 34 -8.60 -28.69 1.56
C ARG A 34 -7.99 -27.54 0.75
N GLN A 35 -7.04 -26.82 1.32
CA GLN A 35 -6.31 -25.75 0.63
C GLN A 35 -5.52 -26.28 -0.57
N ALA A 36 -4.81 -27.41 -0.42
CA ALA A 36 -4.10 -28.05 -1.52
C ALA A 36 -5.03 -28.45 -2.67
N LYS A 37 -6.21 -29.02 -2.36
CA LYS A 37 -7.22 -29.38 -3.36
C LYS A 37 -7.80 -28.15 -4.07
N LEU A 38 -8.05 -27.06 -3.34
CA LEU A 38 -8.47 -25.79 -3.94
C LEU A 38 -7.39 -25.27 -4.89
N LEU A 39 -6.12 -25.32 -4.47
CA LEU A 39 -4.99 -24.86 -5.27
C LEU A 39 -4.83 -25.65 -6.57
N GLU A 40 -4.97 -26.98 -6.53
CA GLU A 40 -5.00 -27.83 -7.73
C GLU A 40 -6.15 -27.44 -8.68
N THR A 41 -7.34 -27.18 -8.11
CA THR A 41 -8.51 -26.73 -8.87
C THR A 41 -8.26 -25.39 -9.53
N ILE A 42 -7.68 -24.42 -8.81
CA ILE A 42 -7.35 -23.10 -9.33
C ILE A 42 -6.35 -23.20 -10.49
N VAL A 43 -5.29 -24.02 -10.36
CA VAL A 43 -4.31 -24.22 -11.45
C VAL A 43 -4.96 -24.88 -12.67
N ALA A 44 -5.89 -25.81 -12.47
CA ALA A 44 -6.66 -26.42 -13.55
C ALA A 44 -7.58 -25.39 -14.24
N ASP A 45 -8.34 -24.63 -13.46
CA ASP A 45 -9.29 -23.63 -13.94
C ASP A 45 -8.61 -22.42 -14.59
N ALA A 46 -7.36 -22.12 -14.21
CA ALA A 46 -6.55 -21.10 -14.88
C ALA A 46 -6.49 -21.34 -16.40
N LYS A 47 -6.46 -22.59 -16.85
CA LYS A 47 -6.42 -22.96 -18.27
C LYS A 47 -7.69 -22.61 -19.03
N THR A 48 -8.78 -22.35 -18.31
CA THR A 48 -10.06 -21.92 -18.90
C THR A 48 -10.10 -20.42 -19.21
N LEU A 49 -9.18 -19.65 -18.62
CA LEU A 49 -9.03 -18.22 -18.88
C LEU A 49 -8.44 -17.99 -20.27
N LYS A 50 -9.06 -17.08 -21.02
CA LYS A 50 -8.66 -16.70 -22.37
C LYS A 50 -7.40 -15.86 -22.38
N LEU A 51 -7.29 -14.91 -21.44
CA LEU A 51 -6.18 -13.97 -21.39
C LEU A 51 -4.91 -14.63 -20.81
N PRO A 52 -3.80 -14.71 -21.58
CA PRO A 52 -2.50 -15.16 -21.08
C PRO A 52 -2.05 -14.40 -19.83
N GLU A 53 -2.28 -13.08 -19.75
CA GLU A 53 -1.89 -12.32 -18.57
C GLU A 53 -2.69 -12.69 -17.31
N ASN A 54 -3.96 -13.12 -17.46
CA ASN A 54 -4.75 -13.64 -16.34
C ASN A 54 -4.24 -15.03 -15.93
N ARG A 55 -3.89 -15.88 -16.90
CA ARG A 55 -3.25 -17.18 -16.61
C ARG A 55 -1.93 -16.98 -15.86
N ALA A 56 -1.08 -16.07 -16.33
CA ALA A 56 0.18 -15.73 -15.69
C ALA A 56 -0.02 -15.29 -14.23
N PHE A 57 -1.01 -14.43 -13.98
CA PHE A 57 -1.38 -13.99 -12.64
C PHE A 57 -1.74 -15.19 -11.76
N VAL A 58 -2.68 -16.02 -12.18
CA VAL A 58 -3.13 -17.18 -11.39
C VAL A 58 -1.99 -18.16 -11.13
N LEU A 59 -1.18 -18.48 -12.15
CA LEU A 59 -0.07 -19.42 -12.04
C LEU A 59 1.01 -18.94 -11.07
N ALA A 60 1.35 -17.64 -11.09
CA ALA A 60 2.36 -17.08 -10.19
C ALA A 60 1.89 -17.06 -8.72
N HIS A 61 0.63 -16.71 -8.45
CA HIS A 61 0.09 -16.78 -7.09
C HIS A 61 -0.05 -18.22 -6.60
N ALA A 62 -0.42 -19.13 -7.49
CA ALA A 62 -0.40 -20.55 -7.18
C ALA A 62 1.03 -21.04 -6.88
N ALA A 63 2.02 -20.61 -7.65
CA ALA A 63 3.43 -20.90 -7.41
C ALA A 63 3.88 -20.42 -6.02
N ASN A 64 3.53 -19.19 -5.66
CA ASN A 64 3.83 -18.62 -4.35
C ASN A 64 3.22 -19.45 -3.21
N ALA A 65 1.99 -19.94 -3.38
CA ALA A 65 1.32 -20.82 -2.41
C ALA A 65 1.96 -22.22 -2.33
N TYR A 66 2.44 -22.77 -3.45
CA TYR A 66 3.14 -24.05 -3.46
C TYR A 66 4.56 -24.00 -2.91
N TRP A 67 5.20 -22.82 -2.82
CA TRP A 67 6.64 -22.70 -2.57
C TRP A 67 7.15 -23.51 -1.36
N THR A 68 6.42 -23.50 -0.25
CA THR A 68 6.80 -24.19 0.99
C THR A 68 6.49 -25.69 1.00
N THR A 69 5.62 -26.16 0.10
CA THR A 69 5.14 -27.55 0.07
C THR A 69 5.70 -28.36 -1.09
N ASP A 70 5.85 -27.73 -2.26
CA ASP A 70 6.47 -28.31 -3.47
C ASP A 70 7.19 -27.20 -4.26
N GLU A 71 8.42 -26.89 -3.83
CA GLU A 71 9.26 -25.87 -4.48
C GLU A 71 9.49 -26.16 -5.97
N LYS A 72 9.61 -27.44 -6.35
CA LYS A 72 9.85 -27.83 -7.75
C LYS A 72 8.64 -27.52 -8.62
N LEU A 73 7.43 -27.78 -8.13
CA LEU A 73 6.20 -27.38 -8.80
C LEU A 73 6.07 -25.85 -8.82
N ALA A 74 6.36 -25.17 -7.71
CA ALA A 74 6.31 -23.72 -7.63
C ALA A 74 7.21 -23.04 -8.67
N ARG A 75 8.48 -23.46 -8.79
CA ARG A 75 9.41 -22.97 -9.82
C ARG A 75 8.87 -23.18 -11.23
N ARG A 76 8.29 -24.36 -11.50
CA ARG A 76 7.66 -24.65 -12.80
C ARG A 76 6.48 -23.72 -13.08
N LEU A 77 5.63 -23.45 -12.09
CA LEU A 77 4.49 -22.55 -12.25
C LEU A 77 4.93 -21.09 -12.47
N PHE A 78 6.02 -20.63 -11.84
CA PHE A 78 6.62 -19.33 -12.15
C PHE A 78 7.19 -19.28 -13.58
N ASP A 79 7.82 -20.36 -14.05
CA ASP A 79 8.28 -20.47 -15.44
C ASP A 79 7.11 -20.44 -16.44
N GLU A 80 6.04 -21.17 -16.16
CA GLU A 80 4.80 -21.14 -16.96
C GLU A 80 4.18 -19.74 -16.95
N ALA A 81 4.12 -19.07 -15.79
CA ALA A 81 3.66 -17.69 -15.70
C ALA A 81 4.51 -16.73 -16.56
N ALA A 82 5.83 -16.92 -16.61
CA ALA A 82 6.71 -16.14 -17.49
C ALA A 82 6.39 -16.35 -18.98
N ALA A 83 6.14 -17.60 -19.38
CA ALA A 83 5.78 -17.94 -20.75
C ALA A 83 4.43 -17.31 -21.15
N GLU A 84 3.46 -17.31 -20.22
CA GLU A 84 2.17 -16.65 -20.42
C GLU A 84 2.28 -15.12 -20.52
N LEU A 85 3.17 -14.48 -19.74
CA LEU A 85 3.48 -13.05 -19.90
C LEU A 85 4.06 -12.73 -21.28
N ILE A 86 5.00 -13.55 -21.77
CA ILE A 86 5.59 -13.37 -23.11
C ILE A 86 4.52 -13.54 -24.19
N THR A 87 3.61 -14.49 -24.00
CA THR A 87 2.46 -14.71 -24.90
C THR A 87 1.54 -13.49 -24.90
N ALA A 88 1.18 -12.96 -23.72
CA ALA A 88 0.37 -11.74 -23.60
C ALA A 88 1.01 -10.56 -24.36
N GLN A 89 2.32 -10.35 -24.19
CA GLN A 89 3.07 -9.29 -24.85
C GLN A 89 3.09 -9.45 -26.38
N THR A 90 3.26 -10.68 -26.85
CA THR A 90 3.30 -11.01 -28.28
C THR A 90 1.94 -10.78 -28.94
N GLU A 91 0.85 -11.24 -28.30
CA GLU A 91 -0.51 -11.00 -28.77
C GLU A 91 -0.84 -9.50 -28.81
N ALA A 92 -0.51 -8.78 -27.74
CA ALA A 92 -0.73 -7.33 -27.64
C ALA A 92 0.00 -6.54 -28.73
N ALA A 93 1.22 -6.94 -29.06
CA ALA A 93 2.02 -6.30 -30.11
C ALA A 93 1.42 -6.53 -31.51
N ALA A 94 0.69 -7.63 -31.73
CA ALA A 94 0.09 -7.98 -33.01
C ALA A 94 -1.29 -7.33 -33.25
N GLU A 95 -1.96 -6.82 -32.21
CA GLU A 95 -3.28 -6.19 -32.33
C GLU A 95 -3.20 -4.82 -33.04
N LYS A 96 -4.08 -4.57 -34.02
CA LYS A 96 -4.09 -3.32 -34.83
C LYS A 96 -4.32 -2.04 -34.01
N ASN A 97 -5.05 -2.12 -32.91
CA ASN A 97 -5.23 -1.05 -31.91
C ASN A 97 -4.41 -1.33 -30.63
N GLY A 98 -3.48 -2.28 -30.71
CA GLY A 98 -2.74 -2.85 -29.59
C GLY A 98 -1.71 -1.91 -28.99
N MET A 99 -1.43 -0.73 -29.56
CA MET A 99 -0.43 0.19 -28.98
C MET A 99 -0.80 0.68 -27.57
N GLN A 100 -2.08 0.99 -27.30
CA GLN A 100 -2.54 1.38 -25.97
C GLN A 100 -2.51 0.20 -24.99
N TYR A 101 -2.82 -0.99 -25.48
CA TYR A 101 -2.88 -2.21 -24.68
C TYR A 101 -1.50 -2.80 -24.39
N PHE A 102 -0.60 -2.78 -25.37
CA PHE A 102 0.83 -3.00 -25.24
C PHE A 102 1.44 -1.98 -24.28
N GLN A 103 1.03 -0.70 -24.33
CA GLN A 103 1.43 0.25 -23.31
C GLN A 103 0.88 -0.12 -21.92
N ALA A 104 -0.35 -0.61 -21.79
CA ALA A 104 -0.91 -1.06 -20.51
C ALA A 104 -0.18 -2.30 -19.94
N LEU A 105 0.16 -3.28 -20.79
CA LEU A 105 0.87 -4.50 -20.40
C LEU A 105 2.35 -4.28 -20.06
N ILE A 106 2.93 -3.17 -20.47
CA ILE A 106 4.35 -2.88 -20.22
C ILE A 106 4.52 -1.79 -19.17
N TYR A 107 3.60 -0.82 -19.17
CA TYR A 107 3.77 0.44 -18.47
C TYR A 107 2.61 0.79 -17.53
N GLY A 108 1.57 -0.05 -17.47
CA GLY A 108 0.38 0.14 -16.65
C GLY A 108 0.11 -1.04 -15.73
N GLN A 109 -1.17 -1.43 -15.63
CA GLN A 109 -1.75 -2.50 -14.79
C GLN A 109 -1.30 -3.93 -15.20
N SER A 110 0.00 -4.11 -15.52
CA SER A 110 0.54 -5.41 -15.93
C SER A 110 0.72 -6.32 -14.72
N PRO A 111 0.31 -7.60 -14.78
CA PRO A 111 0.63 -8.56 -13.74
C PRO A 111 2.14 -8.79 -13.59
N ARG A 112 2.97 -8.39 -14.58
CA ARG A 112 4.41 -8.64 -14.55
C ARG A 112 5.07 -8.13 -13.27
N HIS A 113 4.77 -6.91 -12.83
CA HIS A 113 5.45 -6.38 -11.63
C HIS A 113 5.09 -7.18 -10.37
N GLU A 114 3.81 -7.46 -10.17
CA GLU A 114 3.30 -8.24 -9.04
C GLU A 114 3.87 -9.67 -9.04
N ILE A 115 3.95 -10.30 -10.22
CA ILE A 115 4.56 -11.63 -10.39
C ILE A 115 6.05 -11.60 -10.05
N LEU A 116 6.79 -10.58 -10.48
CA LEU A 116 8.21 -10.43 -10.16
C LEU A 116 8.45 -10.21 -8.67
N GLU A 117 7.57 -9.47 -8.00
CA GLU A 117 7.62 -9.29 -6.55
C GLU A 117 7.33 -10.61 -5.82
N ALA A 118 6.29 -11.36 -6.23
CA ALA A 118 5.97 -12.67 -5.67
C ALA A 118 7.12 -13.67 -5.85
N ALA A 119 7.76 -13.69 -7.02
CA ALA A 119 8.95 -14.49 -7.28
C ALA A 119 10.14 -14.03 -6.43
N GLY A 120 10.38 -12.71 -6.34
CA GLY A 120 11.52 -12.11 -5.63
C GLY A 120 11.51 -12.39 -4.13
N ALA A 121 10.32 -12.37 -3.52
CA ALA A 121 10.11 -12.75 -2.13
C ALA A 121 10.53 -14.19 -1.81
N ARG A 122 10.60 -15.06 -2.82
CA ARG A 122 10.95 -16.48 -2.69
C ARG A 122 12.38 -16.76 -3.16
N ASP A 123 12.75 -16.27 -4.33
CA ASP A 123 14.04 -16.44 -4.97
C ASP A 123 14.29 -15.26 -5.91
N ALA A 124 15.10 -14.30 -5.44
CA ALA A 124 15.36 -13.07 -6.17
C ALA A 124 16.27 -13.29 -7.39
N GLY A 125 17.06 -14.37 -7.41
CA GLY A 125 17.82 -14.77 -8.59
C GLY A 125 16.89 -15.22 -9.71
N MET A 126 15.95 -16.12 -9.40
CA MET A 126 14.91 -16.56 -10.33
C MET A 126 14.05 -15.39 -10.80
N ALA A 127 13.64 -14.49 -9.90
CA ALA A 127 12.86 -13.31 -10.25
C ALA A 127 13.61 -12.39 -11.22
N LEU A 128 14.92 -12.20 -11.03
CA LEU A 128 15.76 -11.42 -11.94
C LEU A 128 15.86 -12.07 -13.33
N GLU A 129 16.06 -13.39 -13.40
CA GLU A 129 16.06 -14.13 -14.67
C GLU A 129 14.70 -14.00 -15.38
N MET A 130 13.61 -14.16 -14.63
CA MET A 130 12.25 -13.97 -15.12
C MET A 130 12.02 -12.54 -15.62
N MET A 131 12.52 -11.54 -14.90
CA MET A 131 12.43 -10.13 -15.30
C MET A 131 13.10 -9.91 -16.65
N LEU A 132 14.33 -10.39 -16.82
CA LEU A 132 15.08 -10.25 -18.07
C LEU A 132 14.39 -11.00 -19.22
N ARG A 133 13.91 -12.21 -18.97
CA ARG A 133 13.22 -13.05 -19.97
C ARG A 133 11.87 -12.46 -20.42
N THR A 134 11.15 -11.82 -19.51
CA THR A 134 9.83 -11.22 -19.76
C THR A 134 9.92 -9.73 -20.13
N ARG A 135 11.13 -9.17 -20.31
CA ARG A 135 11.32 -7.76 -20.68
C ARG A 135 10.97 -7.57 -22.17
N PRO A 136 9.94 -6.75 -22.49
CA PRO A 136 9.59 -6.47 -23.88
C PRO A 136 10.70 -5.71 -24.62
N GLU A 137 10.80 -5.93 -25.92
CA GLU A 137 11.87 -5.32 -26.74
C GLU A 137 11.91 -3.79 -26.67
N LYS A 138 10.74 -3.12 -26.71
CA LYS A 138 10.67 -1.65 -26.61
C LYS A 138 11.20 -1.14 -25.27
N LEU A 139 10.92 -1.87 -24.18
CA LEU A 139 11.42 -1.51 -22.86
C LEU A 139 12.93 -1.82 -22.74
N ALA A 140 13.41 -2.91 -23.32
CA ALA A 140 14.84 -3.21 -23.38
C ALA A 140 15.63 -2.10 -24.10
N ARG A 141 15.11 -1.57 -25.21
CA ARG A 141 15.68 -0.40 -25.91
C ARG A 141 15.65 0.85 -25.05
N ALA A 142 14.50 1.15 -24.41
CA ALA A 142 14.37 2.31 -23.53
C ALA A 142 15.37 2.26 -22.36
N VAL A 143 15.57 1.09 -21.75
CA VAL A 143 16.58 0.88 -20.70
C VAL A 143 18.00 1.06 -21.23
N ALA A 144 18.30 0.58 -22.44
CA ALA A 144 19.62 0.73 -23.05
C ALA A 144 19.95 2.17 -23.44
N GLU A 145 18.94 2.95 -23.84
CA GLU A 145 19.06 4.35 -24.24
C GLU A 145 18.86 5.33 -23.05
N TYR A 146 18.66 4.80 -21.83
CA TYR A 146 18.35 5.63 -20.67
C TYR A 146 19.55 6.49 -20.25
N GLY A 147 19.44 7.78 -20.53
CA GLY A 147 20.43 8.79 -20.16
C GLY A 147 20.16 9.50 -18.82
N GLY A 148 19.39 8.89 -17.90
CA GLY A 148 19.07 9.49 -16.59
C GLY A 148 17.90 10.49 -16.59
N SER A 149 17.23 10.71 -17.73
CA SER A 149 16.10 11.64 -17.84
C SER A 149 14.76 10.92 -17.89
N THR A 150 13.82 11.36 -17.05
CA THR A 150 12.41 10.92 -17.02
C THR A 150 11.48 11.89 -17.76
N ALA A 151 12.04 12.85 -18.52
CA ALA A 151 11.26 13.86 -19.24
C ALA A 151 10.43 13.27 -20.39
N SER A 152 10.84 12.11 -20.93
CA SER A 152 10.09 11.37 -21.93
C SER A 152 9.37 10.19 -21.28
N MET A 153 8.26 9.77 -21.90
CA MET A 153 7.54 8.56 -21.52
C MET A 153 8.45 7.33 -21.52
N GLY A 154 9.31 7.16 -22.53
CA GLY A 154 10.30 6.07 -22.57
C GLY A 154 11.31 6.14 -21.42
N GLY A 155 11.76 7.34 -21.03
CA GLY A 155 12.65 7.55 -19.89
C GLY A 155 12.01 7.19 -18.55
N GLN A 156 10.72 7.50 -18.36
CA GLN A 156 9.97 7.10 -17.15
C GLN A 156 9.89 5.57 -17.02
N TYR A 157 9.67 4.88 -18.14
CA TYR A 157 9.55 3.43 -18.15
C TYR A 157 10.88 2.73 -17.96
N ALA A 158 11.92 3.23 -18.60
CA ALA A 158 13.28 2.75 -18.38
C ALA A 158 13.67 2.90 -16.91
N PHE A 159 13.38 4.07 -16.33
CA PHE A 159 13.59 4.31 -14.90
C PHE A 159 12.84 3.31 -14.03
N ALA A 160 11.54 3.12 -14.25
CA ALA A 160 10.73 2.16 -13.46
C ALA A 160 11.27 0.72 -13.56
N GLU A 161 11.64 0.27 -14.76
CA GLU A 161 12.25 -1.05 -14.98
C GLU A 161 13.62 -1.17 -14.29
N ILE A 162 14.46 -0.13 -14.36
CA ILE A 162 15.75 -0.11 -13.66
C ILE A 162 15.54 -0.18 -12.15
N THR A 163 14.55 0.53 -11.60
CA THR A 163 14.24 0.49 -10.15
C THR A 163 13.81 -0.90 -9.71
N VAL A 164 12.94 -1.58 -10.47
CA VAL A 164 12.55 -2.97 -10.16
C VAL A 164 13.75 -3.91 -10.26
N GLU A 165 14.60 -3.75 -11.28
CA GLU A 165 15.82 -4.54 -11.45
C GLU A 165 16.72 -4.34 -10.25
N GLN A 166 16.96 -3.10 -9.83
CA GLN A 166 17.79 -2.76 -8.67
C GLN A 166 17.22 -3.29 -7.34
N LYS A 167 15.90 -3.27 -7.15
CA LYS A 167 15.25 -3.87 -5.98
C LYS A 167 15.49 -5.38 -5.94
N LEU A 168 15.20 -6.09 -7.03
CA LEU A 168 15.43 -7.55 -7.12
C LEU A 168 16.92 -7.88 -6.97
N LEU A 169 17.80 -7.05 -7.52
CA LEU A 169 19.24 -7.17 -7.31
C LEU A 169 19.63 -6.99 -5.84
N ALA A 170 18.97 -6.09 -5.11
CA ALA A 170 19.18 -5.89 -3.69
C ALA A 170 18.61 -6.98 -2.80
N GLU A 171 17.56 -7.66 -3.24
CA GLU A 171 17.05 -8.86 -2.58
C GLU A 171 17.94 -10.07 -2.89
N ALA A 172 18.37 -10.23 -4.14
CA ALA A 172 19.32 -11.25 -4.55
C ALA A 172 20.67 -11.07 -3.84
N ALA A 173 21.11 -9.83 -3.62
CA ALA A 173 22.29 -9.51 -2.82
C ALA A 173 22.20 -9.97 -1.36
N LEU A 174 21.00 -9.91 -0.78
CA LEU A 174 20.77 -10.45 0.55
C LEU A 174 20.84 -11.98 0.50
N GLN A 175 20.35 -12.61 -0.55
CA GLN A 175 20.41 -14.08 -0.67
C GLN A 175 21.84 -14.56 -1.01
N ASP A 176 22.59 -13.80 -1.83
CA ASP A 176 23.96 -14.04 -2.28
C ASP A 176 24.76 -12.71 -2.45
N PRO A 177 25.68 -12.38 -1.52
CA PRO A 177 26.49 -11.17 -1.57
C PRO A 177 27.38 -11.03 -2.81
N GLN A 178 27.85 -12.13 -3.42
CA GLN A 178 28.77 -12.05 -4.57
C GLN A 178 28.04 -11.54 -5.82
N THR A 179 26.78 -11.91 -5.98
CA THR A 179 25.90 -11.37 -7.01
C THR A 179 25.70 -9.85 -6.84
N ALA A 180 25.57 -9.36 -5.59
CA ALA A 180 25.45 -7.94 -5.29
C ALA A 180 26.63 -7.10 -5.81
N VAL A 181 27.84 -7.62 -5.60
CA VAL A 181 29.10 -6.95 -5.94
C VAL A 181 29.23 -6.75 -7.44
N LYS A 182 28.99 -7.82 -8.19
CA LYS A 182 29.00 -7.79 -9.66
C LYS A 182 28.05 -6.71 -10.17
N ARG A 183 26.91 -6.55 -9.50
CA ARG A 183 25.80 -5.72 -9.94
C ARG A 183 25.97 -4.25 -9.55
N ILE A 184 26.51 -3.94 -8.37
CA ILE A 184 27.00 -2.58 -8.06
C ILE A 184 28.00 -2.15 -9.14
N ARG A 185 28.97 -3.00 -9.49
CA ARG A 185 29.97 -2.68 -10.53
C ARG A 185 29.35 -2.46 -11.91
N GLU A 186 28.28 -3.17 -12.27
CA GLU A 186 27.53 -2.92 -13.50
C GLU A 186 26.73 -1.60 -13.44
N SER A 187 26.10 -1.31 -12.30
CA SER A 187 25.36 -0.06 -12.04
C SER A 187 26.29 1.17 -12.17
N LEU A 188 27.48 1.10 -11.57
CA LEU A 188 28.48 2.17 -11.66
C LEU A 188 28.83 2.57 -13.10
N LYS A 189 28.74 1.64 -14.07
CA LYS A 189 28.96 1.91 -15.49
C LYS A 189 27.80 2.62 -16.17
N ARG A 190 26.56 2.43 -15.68
CA ARG A 190 25.33 2.94 -16.31
C ARG A 190 24.78 4.21 -15.65
N GLY A 191 25.11 4.45 -14.39
CA GLY A 191 24.60 5.58 -13.60
C GLY A 191 24.32 5.15 -12.16
N ILE A 192 24.41 6.08 -11.21
CA ILE A 192 24.16 5.79 -9.79
C ILE A 192 22.73 6.20 -9.41
N THR A 193 22.07 5.34 -8.64
CA THR A 193 20.75 5.56 -8.04
C THR A 193 20.80 5.36 -6.53
N TYR A 194 19.73 5.75 -5.82
CA TYR A 194 19.59 5.56 -4.37
C TYR A 194 19.77 4.10 -3.94
N GLU A 195 19.33 3.17 -4.78
CA GLU A 195 19.45 1.74 -4.55
C GLU A 195 20.90 1.30 -4.44
N THR A 196 21.83 1.98 -5.13
CA THR A 196 23.27 1.71 -5.02
C THR A 196 23.77 1.98 -3.59
N VAL A 197 23.29 3.05 -2.95
CA VAL A 197 23.63 3.39 -1.57
C VAL A 197 23.02 2.37 -0.59
N ASN A 198 21.76 1.99 -0.81
CA ASN A 198 21.07 0.98 0.01
C ASN A 198 21.72 -0.42 -0.11
N LEU A 199 22.11 -0.80 -1.33
CA LEU A 199 22.83 -2.04 -1.62
C LEU A 199 24.15 -2.10 -0.87
N LEU A 200 24.92 -1.02 -0.91
CA LEU A 200 26.22 -0.95 -0.25
C LEU A 200 26.11 -1.19 1.27
N GLU A 201 25.10 -0.61 1.93
CA GLU A 201 24.83 -0.86 3.35
C GLU A 201 24.38 -2.31 3.62
N ARG A 202 23.54 -2.87 2.75
CA ARG A 202 23.11 -4.27 2.88
C ARG A 202 24.27 -5.24 2.72
N ILE A 203 25.18 -5.00 1.76
CA ILE A 203 26.41 -5.79 1.61
C ILE A 203 27.23 -5.66 2.89
N TYR A 204 27.41 -4.45 3.43
CA TYR A 204 28.15 -4.26 4.67
C TYR A 204 27.60 -5.09 5.83
N SER A 205 26.28 -5.24 5.93
CA SER A 205 25.66 -6.06 6.98
C SER A 205 26.02 -7.56 6.92
N LYS A 206 26.42 -8.08 5.75
CA LYS A 206 26.71 -9.50 5.50
C LYS A 206 28.19 -9.79 5.21
N ASP A 207 28.82 -8.92 4.44
CA ASP A 207 30.21 -8.96 4.01
C ASP A 207 30.83 -7.54 4.12
N PRO A 208 31.27 -7.15 5.34
CA PRO A 208 31.84 -5.83 5.59
C PRO A 208 33.05 -5.51 4.71
N GLU A 209 33.95 -6.48 4.52
CA GLU A 209 35.20 -6.29 3.77
C GLU A 209 34.92 -5.89 2.32
N THR A 210 33.95 -6.57 1.71
CA THR A 210 33.57 -6.28 0.33
C THR A 210 32.88 -4.93 0.18
N ALA A 211 32.00 -4.55 1.11
CA ALA A 211 31.38 -3.23 1.09
C ALA A 211 32.41 -2.10 1.30
N GLU A 212 33.38 -2.29 2.20
CA GLU A 212 34.46 -1.33 2.43
C GLU A 212 35.32 -1.12 1.17
N LYS A 213 35.53 -2.17 0.36
CA LYS A 213 36.21 -2.05 -0.94
C LYS A 213 35.36 -1.37 -2.01
N LEU A 214 34.03 -1.47 -1.96
CA LEU A 214 33.11 -0.89 -2.96
C LEU A 214 32.72 0.56 -2.66
N ALA A 215 32.70 0.98 -1.40
CA ALA A 215 32.28 2.33 -1.01
C ALA A 215 33.09 3.45 -1.70
N PRO A 216 34.43 3.33 -1.87
CA PRO A 216 35.23 4.30 -2.62
C PRO A 216 34.80 4.41 -4.09
N ASP A 217 34.48 3.29 -4.74
CA ASP A 217 34.05 3.28 -6.15
C ASP A 217 32.70 4.00 -6.33
N VAL A 218 31.76 3.78 -5.41
CA VAL A 218 30.46 4.47 -5.40
C VAL A 218 30.65 5.98 -5.21
N ALA A 219 31.48 6.37 -4.25
CA ALA A 219 31.78 7.78 -4.00
C ALA A 219 32.50 8.46 -5.18
N ALA A 220 33.49 7.79 -5.77
CA ALA A 220 34.22 8.30 -6.93
C ALA A 220 33.26 8.59 -8.09
N ARG A 221 32.33 7.68 -8.35
CA ARG A 221 31.34 7.85 -9.40
C ARG A 221 30.35 8.99 -9.10
N LEU A 222 29.90 9.16 -7.84
CA LEU A 222 29.10 10.34 -7.44
C LEU A 222 29.86 11.67 -7.66
N LEU A 223 31.17 11.67 -7.45
CA LEU A 223 32.04 12.83 -7.72
C LEU A 223 32.20 13.14 -9.22
N GLU A 224 31.91 12.21 -10.12
CA GLU A 224 31.96 12.45 -11.57
C GLU A 224 30.65 13.04 -12.14
N ILE A 225 29.52 12.90 -11.45
CA ILE A 225 28.19 13.28 -11.98
C ILE A 225 28.02 14.80 -12.05
N ASP A 226 27.56 15.34 -13.17
CA ASP A 226 27.16 16.74 -13.27
C ASP A 226 25.76 16.96 -12.64
N PHE A 227 25.71 17.38 -11.38
CA PHE A 227 24.46 17.56 -10.61
C PHE A 227 23.48 18.56 -11.23
N ALA A 228 23.96 19.48 -12.08
CA ALA A 228 23.08 20.41 -12.80
C ALA A 228 22.29 19.70 -13.93
N LYS A 229 22.80 18.56 -14.43
CA LYS A 229 22.16 17.74 -15.47
C LYS A 229 21.51 16.48 -14.93
N ASP A 230 21.99 15.99 -13.79
CA ASP A 230 21.53 14.78 -13.13
C ASP A 230 21.11 15.09 -11.70
N GLN A 231 19.83 15.44 -11.56
CA GLN A 231 19.20 15.75 -10.28
C GLN A 231 19.21 14.53 -9.34
N GLN A 232 18.96 13.34 -9.88
CA GLN A 232 18.95 12.10 -9.10
C GLN A 232 20.34 11.78 -8.54
N GLY A 233 21.39 12.05 -9.28
CA GLY A 233 22.77 11.95 -8.80
C GLY A 233 23.04 12.88 -7.62
N ALA A 234 22.52 14.12 -7.65
CA ALA A 234 22.60 15.05 -6.52
C ALA A 234 21.82 14.53 -5.29
N GLU A 235 20.61 14.01 -5.50
CA GLU A 235 19.83 13.44 -4.40
C GLU A 235 20.49 12.21 -3.79
N THR A 236 21.08 11.35 -4.63
CA THR A 236 21.80 10.15 -4.21
C THR A 236 23.08 10.50 -3.45
N ALA A 237 23.79 11.55 -3.86
CA ALA A 237 24.92 12.09 -3.12
C ALA A 237 24.48 12.60 -1.73
N GLY A 238 23.34 13.29 -1.66
CA GLY A 238 22.74 13.72 -0.39
C GLY A 238 22.41 12.54 0.53
N LEU A 239 21.83 11.47 -0.01
CA LEU A 239 21.56 10.23 0.74
C LEU A 239 22.87 9.58 1.23
N PHE A 240 23.87 9.46 0.36
CA PHE A 240 25.17 8.88 0.68
C PHE A 240 25.85 9.62 1.85
N ILE A 241 25.87 10.96 1.81
CA ILE A 241 26.39 11.80 2.90
C ILE A 241 25.54 11.63 4.17
N GLY A 242 24.22 11.69 4.05
CA GLY A 242 23.31 11.55 5.18
C GLY A 242 23.44 10.21 5.92
N ARG A 243 23.79 9.16 5.18
CA ARG A 243 23.94 7.79 5.69
C ARG A 243 25.34 7.53 6.26
N PHE A 244 26.39 7.78 5.46
CA PHE A 244 27.77 7.40 5.80
C PHE A 244 28.63 8.54 6.32
N GLY A 245 28.13 9.78 6.26
CA GLY A 245 28.80 10.96 6.80
C GLY A 245 28.47 11.26 8.26
N ARG A 246 27.69 10.42 8.95
CA ARG A 246 27.43 10.61 10.38
C ARG A 246 28.67 10.26 11.19
N GLU A 247 28.93 11.05 12.23
CA GLU A 247 29.92 10.67 13.24
C GLU A 247 29.35 9.50 14.06
N THR A 248 30.11 8.41 14.12
CA THR A 248 29.76 7.20 14.86
C THR A 248 30.92 6.81 15.76
N ALA A 249 30.62 6.19 16.90
CA ALA A 249 31.66 5.78 17.82
C ALA A 249 32.59 4.74 17.16
N PRO A 250 33.88 4.67 17.55
CA PRO A 250 34.81 3.67 17.03
C PRO A 250 34.31 2.22 17.16
N THR A 251 33.41 1.96 18.10
CA THR A 251 32.79 0.66 18.39
C THR A 251 31.59 0.32 17.50
N ASP A 252 31.04 1.30 16.77
CA ASP A 252 29.84 1.09 15.97
C ASP A 252 30.18 0.28 14.71
N LYS A 253 29.43 -0.80 14.48
CA LYS A 253 29.51 -1.62 13.26
C LYS A 253 28.78 -0.91 12.13
N VAL A 254 29.39 0.13 11.59
CA VAL A 254 28.87 0.91 10.46
C VAL A 254 29.92 1.04 9.37
N LEU A 255 29.46 1.06 8.12
CA LEU A 255 30.34 1.31 6.98
C LEU A 255 30.96 2.70 7.09
N ARG A 256 32.29 2.76 7.16
CA ARG A 256 33.03 4.02 7.26
C ARG A 256 33.55 4.43 5.89
N VAL A 257 33.15 5.61 5.47
CA VAL A 257 33.69 6.28 4.28
C VAL A 257 34.75 7.28 4.74
N PRO A 258 35.88 7.44 4.03
CA PRO A 258 36.89 8.42 4.40
C PRO A 258 36.32 9.84 4.52
N GLU A 259 36.71 10.55 5.57
CA GLU A 259 36.25 11.92 5.86
C GLU A 259 36.42 12.87 4.67
N LYS A 260 37.56 12.75 3.99
CA LYS A 260 37.86 13.54 2.78
C LYS A 260 36.79 13.35 1.71
N THR A 261 36.33 12.13 1.49
CA THR A 261 35.31 11.79 0.49
C THR A 261 33.96 12.44 0.81
N ILE A 262 33.54 12.38 2.08
CA ILE A 262 32.31 13.04 2.54
C ILE A 262 32.40 14.55 2.35
N ARG A 263 33.56 15.15 2.66
CA ARG A 263 33.82 16.58 2.47
C ARG A 263 33.80 16.99 0.99
N ASP A 264 34.43 16.21 0.12
CA ASP A 264 34.50 16.47 -1.32
C ASP A 264 33.09 16.43 -1.94
N LEU A 265 32.28 15.42 -1.59
CA LEU A 265 30.87 15.35 -2.02
C LEU A 265 30.01 16.49 -1.46
N ALA A 266 30.19 16.84 -0.18
CA ALA A 266 29.50 17.94 0.47
C ALA A 266 29.82 19.27 -0.20
N GLY A 267 31.09 19.53 -0.51
CA GLY A 267 31.54 20.72 -1.23
C GLY A 267 30.83 20.85 -2.58
N LYS A 268 30.81 19.77 -3.35
CA LYS A 268 30.15 19.70 -4.65
C LYS A 268 28.63 19.92 -4.56
N LEU A 269 27.95 19.36 -3.56
CA LEU A 269 26.52 19.62 -3.34
C LEU A 269 26.26 21.09 -3.00
N PHE A 270 27.08 21.71 -2.16
CA PHE A 270 26.92 23.12 -1.87
C PHE A 270 27.21 24.01 -3.08
N ASP A 271 28.18 23.66 -3.92
CA ASP A 271 28.44 24.39 -5.18
C ASP A 271 27.20 24.34 -6.08
N PHE A 272 26.59 23.16 -6.21
CA PHE A 272 25.32 22.98 -6.92
C PHE A 272 24.16 23.76 -6.27
N TRP A 273 23.94 23.66 -4.95
CA TRP A 273 22.84 24.33 -4.26
C TRP A 273 22.94 25.84 -4.29
N LEU A 274 24.16 26.38 -4.16
CA LEU A 274 24.40 27.82 -4.12
C LEU A 274 24.52 28.45 -5.52
N ASP A 275 24.57 27.64 -6.60
CA ASP A 275 24.46 28.16 -7.96
C ASP A 275 23.13 28.92 -8.12
N PRO A 276 23.15 30.18 -8.59
CA PRO A 276 21.94 30.98 -8.81
C PRO A 276 20.92 30.34 -9.75
N LYS A 277 21.34 29.45 -10.67
CA LYS A 277 20.48 28.74 -11.62
C LYS A 277 19.73 27.56 -11.00
N THR A 278 20.18 27.09 -9.84
CA THR A 278 19.57 25.93 -9.17
C THR A 278 18.24 26.33 -8.54
N ALA A 279 17.15 25.83 -9.12
CA ALA A 279 15.78 26.08 -8.66
C ALA A 279 15.34 25.18 -7.50
N GLN A 280 16.03 24.05 -7.28
CA GLN A 280 15.72 23.06 -6.24
C GLN A 280 17.00 22.48 -5.65
N LEU A 281 17.04 22.35 -4.32
CA LEU A 281 18.22 21.87 -3.60
C LEU A 281 18.13 20.35 -3.42
N ASN A 282 18.25 19.63 -4.53
CA ASN A 282 18.18 18.16 -4.56
C ASN A 282 19.20 17.53 -3.59
N GLY A 283 18.73 16.60 -2.75
CA GLY A 283 19.53 15.95 -1.69
C GLY A 283 19.66 16.71 -0.37
N TYR A 284 19.15 17.95 -0.26
CA TYR A 284 19.28 18.79 0.94
C TYR A 284 18.75 18.13 2.21
N TRP A 285 17.50 17.64 2.16
CA TRP A 285 16.83 17.03 3.31
C TRP A 285 17.54 15.77 3.84
N ASN A 286 18.16 15.00 2.94
CA ASN A 286 18.85 13.77 3.31
C ASN A 286 20.16 14.04 4.07
N ALA A 287 20.83 15.17 3.79
CA ALA A 287 22.17 15.46 4.29
C ALA A 287 22.20 16.53 5.39
N GLN A 288 21.08 17.22 5.68
CA GLN A 288 21.01 18.37 6.59
C GLN A 288 21.77 18.16 7.91
N ALA A 289 21.44 17.13 8.67
CA ALA A 289 22.01 16.90 10.00
C ALA A 289 23.53 16.69 9.98
N VAL A 290 24.05 16.15 8.87
CA VAL A 290 25.48 15.91 8.67
C VAL A 290 26.18 17.20 8.22
N LEU A 291 25.58 17.91 7.27
CA LEU A 291 26.17 19.10 6.66
C LEU A 291 26.14 20.33 7.57
N GLU A 292 25.10 20.49 8.39
CA GLU A 292 25.01 21.56 9.38
C GLU A 292 26.18 21.52 10.37
N LYS A 293 26.55 20.32 10.82
CA LYS A 293 27.68 20.13 11.75
C LYS A 293 29.04 20.31 11.08
N ARG A 294 29.18 19.86 9.83
CA ARG A 294 30.48 19.79 9.14
C ARG A 294 30.84 21.08 8.40
N LEU A 295 29.86 21.79 7.86
CA LEU A 295 30.03 23.00 7.04
C LEU A 295 28.95 24.05 7.40
N PRO A 296 28.93 24.55 8.65
CA PRO A 296 27.83 25.36 9.18
C PRO A 296 27.57 26.65 8.40
N GLU A 297 28.61 27.36 7.96
CA GLU A 297 28.47 28.62 7.21
C GLU A 297 27.82 28.41 5.84
N ARG A 298 28.27 27.41 5.07
CA ARG A 298 27.68 27.07 3.76
C ARG A 298 26.28 26.53 3.92
N PHE A 299 26.03 25.76 5.00
CA PHE A 299 24.71 25.27 5.34
C PHE A 299 23.72 26.41 5.63
N ALA A 300 24.11 27.42 6.40
CA ALA A 300 23.27 28.59 6.66
C ALA A 300 22.88 29.33 5.38
N ALA A 301 23.82 29.50 4.43
CA ALA A 301 23.53 30.10 3.13
C ALA A 301 22.55 29.25 2.29
N ALA A 302 22.74 27.93 2.26
CA ALA A 302 21.86 27.02 1.55
C ALA A 302 20.44 27.01 2.16
N LYS A 303 20.33 27.01 3.49
CA LYS A 303 19.06 27.12 4.22
C LYS A 303 18.32 28.42 3.89
N GLN A 304 19.02 29.56 3.89
CA GLN A 304 18.42 30.83 3.50
C GLN A 304 17.88 30.80 2.07
N LYS A 305 18.59 30.16 1.14
CA LYS A 305 18.10 29.98 -0.23
C LYS A 305 16.87 29.07 -0.27
N GLN A 306 16.88 27.97 0.47
CA GLN A 306 15.74 27.05 0.59
C GLN A 306 14.49 27.77 1.11
N ASP A 307 14.62 28.55 2.18
CA ASP A 307 13.52 29.32 2.77
C ASP A 307 12.96 30.35 1.76
N LYS A 308 13.83 31.04 1.01
CA LYS A 308 13.42 31.95 -0.07
C LYS A 308 12.64 31.23 -1.16
N LEU A 309 13.12 30.08 -1.64
CA LEU A 309 12.46 29.28 -2.67
C LEU A 309 11.08 28.79 -2.22
N GLN A 310 10.96 28.37 -0.95
CA GLN A 310 9.69 27.93 -0.36
C GLN A 310 8.68 29.08 -0.25
N ASN A 311 9.14 30.27 0.11
CA ASN A 311 8.27 31.42 0.35
C ASN A 311 7.96 32.25 -0.92
N GLN A 312 8.69 32.03 -2.02
CA GLN A 312 8.57 32.80 -3.27
C GLN A 312 7.17 32.81 -3.88
N TYR A 313 6.35 31.79 -3.59
CA TYR A 313 5.01 31.63 -4.15
C TYR A 313 3.87 31.88 -3.13
N GLN A 314 4.19 32.35 -1.92
CA GLN A 314 3.19 32.59 -0.88
C GLN A 314 2.67 34.03 -0.91
N THR A 315 1.37 34.22 -0.69
CA THR A 315 0.76 35.55 -0.52
C THR A 315 1.10 36.13 0.87
N PRO A 316 1.05 37.47 1.06
CA PRO A 316 1.24 38.08 2.37
C PRO A 316 0.27 37.53 3.44
N GLU A 317 -0.98 37.28 3.04
CA GLU A 317 -2.00 36.64 3.89
C GLU A 317 -1.61 35.20 4.23
N GLY A 318 -1.09 34.42 3.27
CA GLY A 318 -0.62 33.06 3.51
C GLY A 318 0.58 32.98 4.47
N LEU A 319 1.45 33.99 4.47
CA LEU A 319 2.55 34.10 5.43
C LEU A 319 2.04 34.37 6.86
N GLU A 320 1.09 35.28 7.02
CA GLU A 320 0.46 35.55 8.33
C GLU A 320 -0.32 34.34 8.84
N TYR A 321 -1.06 33.67 7.95
CA TYR A 321 -1.72 32.40 8.25
C TYR A 321 -0.72 31.33 8.71
N SER A 322 0.44 31.21 8.02
CA SER A 322 1.47 30.25 8.39
C SER A 322 2.03 30.50 9.79
N LYS A 323 2.10 31.75 10.26
CA LYS A 323 2.53 32.07 11.64
C LYS A 323 1.52 31.57 12.67
N LEU A 324 0.23 31.81 12.41
CA LEU A 324 -0.86 31.40 13.31
C LEU A 324 -1.08 29.89 13.33
N THR A 325 -0.71 29.17 12.28
CA THR A 325 -0.84 27.70 12.22
C THR A 325 0.36 26.95 12.77
N THR A 326 1.38 27.65 13.25
CA THR A 326 2.48 27.03 13.99
C THR A 326 2.03 26.51 15.35
N ALA A 327 2.84 25.65 15.96
CA ALA A 327 2.57 25.12 17.29
C ALA A 327 2.47 26.21 18.37
N GLU A 328 3.13 27.36 18.17
CA GLU A 328 3.31 28.42 19.18
C GLU A 328 2.07 29.32 19.38
N ALA A 329 1.22 29.50 18.36
CA ALA A 329 0.05 30.37 18.46
C ALA A 329 -1.04 29.78 19.39
N SER A 330 -1.60 30.62 20.26
CA SER A 330 -2.66 30.20 21.19
C SER A 330 -4.04 30.08 20.48
N PRO A 331 -4.97 29.22 20.97
CA PRO A 331 -6.32 29.16 20.40
C PRO A 331 -7.05 30.51 20.48
N ASP A 332 -6.87 31.27 21.57
CA ASP A 332 -7.48 32.60 21.72
C ASP A 332 -6.97 33.59 20.67
N GLU A 333 -5.66 33.57 20.37
CA GLU A 333 -5.05 34.39 19.33
C GLU A 333 -5.56 34.03 17.94
N MET A 334 -5.72 32.73 17.64
CA MET A 334 -6.31 32.26 16.40
C MET A 334 -7.75 32.78 16.24
N VAL A 335 -8.58 32.68 17.28
CA VAL A 335 -9.97 33.17 17.26
C VAL A 335 -10.03 34.68 17.08
N ALA A 336 -9.16 35.43 17.79
CA ALA A 336 -9.14 36.88 17.74
C ALA A 336 -8.75 37.40 16.35
N ARG A 337 -7.80 36.74 15.68
CA ARG A 337 -7.29 37.17 14.37
C ARG A 337 -8.03 36.55 13.19
N ALA A 338 -8.78 35.47 13.36
CA ALA A 338 -9.52 34.82 12.27
C ALA A 338 -10.38 35.77 11.41
N PRO A 339 -11.09 36.79 11.97
CA PRO A 339 -11.85 37.75 11.17
C PRO A 339 -11.02 38.58 10.18
N GLU A 340 -9.70 38.69 10.37
CA GLU A 340 -8.78 39.42 9.49
C GLU A 340 -8.50 38.68 8.17
N PHE A 341 -8.85 37.38 8.10
CA PHE A 341 -8.54 36.50 6.98
C PHE A 341 -9.74 36.29 6.05
N SER A 342 -9.44 35.94 4.80
CA SER A 342 -10.43 35.50 3.82
C SER A 342 -11.19 34.25 4.31
N PRO A 343 -12.43 34.00 3.83
CA PRO A 343 -13.30 32.97 4.39
C PRO A 343 -12.67 31.58 4.53
N GLY A 344 -11.84 31.16 3.56
CA GLY A 344 -11.14 29.87 3.61
C GLY A 344 -10.16 29.78 4.78
N TYR A 345 -9.28 30.77 4.95
CA TYR A 345 -8.32 30.81 6.06
C TYR A 345 -9.01 31.06 7.40
N ARG A 346 -10.05 31.90 7.43
CA ARG A 346 -10.85 32.18 8.64
C ARG A 346 -11.52 30.93 9.19
N ASN A 347 -12.22 30.17 8.34
CA ASN A 347 -12.90 28.95 8.76
C ASN A 347 -11.88 27.92 9.29
N GLU A 348 -10.74 27.80 8.62
CA GLU A 348 -9.65 26.92 9.05
C GLU A 348 -9.01 27.36 10.38
N LEU A 349 -8.85 28.66 10.62
CA LEU A 349 -8.37 29.18 11.92
C LEU A 349 -9.36 28.89 13.05
N TYR A 350 -10.67 29.03 12.83
CA TYR A 350 -11.67 28.62 13.82
C TYR A 350 -11.62 27.11 14.08
N ARG A 351 -11.42 26.30 13.03
CA ARG A 351 -11.24 24.85 13.17
C ARG A 351 -9.99 24.49 13.97
N LEU A 352 -8.84 25.11 13.68
CA LEU A 352 -7.59 24.87 14.41
C LEU A 352 -7.66 25.34 15.87
N ALA A 353 -8.34 26.47 16.13
CA ALA A 353 -8.58 26.93 17.49
C ALA A 353 -9.49 25.97 18.27
N ALA A 354 -10.57 25.49 17.63
CA ALA A 354 -11.45 24.48 18.19
C ALA A 354 -10.67 23.18 18.51
N ASP A 355 -9.78 22.72 17.62
CA ASP A 355 -8.91 21.56 17.83
C ASP A 355 -8.04 21.76 19.09
N LYS A 356 -7.46 22.94 19.26
CA LYS A 356 -6.62 23.28 20.42
C LYS A 356 -7.43 23.37 21.71
N TYR A 357 -8.61 23.99 21.71
CA TYR A 357 -9.49 24.00 22.90
C TYR A 357 -9.90 22.58 23.30
N ALA A 358 -10.29 21.77 22.32
CA ALA A 358 -10.65 20.37 22.49
C ALA A 358 -9.50 19.54 23.07
N GLN A 359 -8.27 19.71 22.58
CA GLN A 359 -7.07 19.04 23.10
C GLN A 359 -6.74 19.46 24.55
N ASN A 360 -7.07 20.69 24.94
CA ASN A 360 -6.89 21.21 26.29
C ASN A 360 -8.05 20.88 27.25
N GLY A 361 -9.02 20.06 26.82
CA GLY A 361 -10.15 19.62 27.63
C GLY A 361 -11.35 20.57 27.64
N ASN A 362 -11.33 21.66 26.86
CA ASN A 362 -12.42 22.64 26.76
C ASN A 362 -13.34 22.31 25.57
N PHE A 363 -14.03 21.17 25.64
CA PHE A 363 -14.83 20.65 24.53
C PHE A 363 -16.03 21.53 24.20
N GLU A 364 -16.77 21.99 25.21
CA GLU A 364 -17.97 22.80 25.05
C GLU A 364 -17.64 24.14 24.34
N LEU A 365 -16.45 24.68 24.61
CA LEU A 365 -15.98 25.90 23.95
C LEU A 365 -15.62 25.65 22.49
N ALA A 366 -14.97 24.53 22.19
CA ALA A 366 -14.69 24.12 20.82
C ALA A 366 -15.98 23.94 20.01
N GLU A 367 -16.98 23.25 20.58
CA GLU A 367 -18.27 23.05 19.93
C GLU A 367 -18.99 24.38 19.68
N LYS A 368 -19.08 25.23 20.70
CA LYS A 368 -19.68 26.55 20.58
C LYS A 368 -18.99 27.40 19.52
N LEU A 369 -17.65 27.36 19.46
CA LEU A 369 -16.87 28.11 18.49
C LEU A 369 -17.24 27.73 17.06
N LEU A 370 -17.32 26.43 16.77
CA LEU A 370 -17.71 25.92 15.45
C LEU A 370 -19.16 26.31 15.12
N ARG A 371 -20.13 26.03 16.00
CA ARG A 371 -21.54 26.34 15.73
C ARG A 371 -21.83 27.83 15.52
N THR A 372 -21.00 28.71 16.07
CA THR A 372 -21.21 30.16 16.02
C THR A 372 -20.54 30.82 14.82
N ASN A 373 -19.37 30.34 14.39
CA ASN A 373 -18.49 31.11 13.49
C ASN A 373 -18.33 30.53 12.08
N ILE A 374 -18.86 29.33 11.83
CA ILE A 374 -18.89 28.70 10.52
C ILE A 374 -20.32 28.25 10.19
N THR A 375 -20.56 27.85 8.94
CA THR A 375 -21.91 27.45 8.50
C THR A 375 -22.37 26.17 9.19
N GLU A 376 -23.68 25.95 9.30
CA GLU A 376 -24.26 24.76 9.96
C GLU A 376 -23.75 23.46 9.33
N GLU A 377 -23.75 23.37 8.01
CA GLU A 377 -23.22 22.21 7.26
C GLU A 377 -21.74 21.95 7.55
N GLU A 378 -20.90 23.01 7.53
CA GLU A 378 -19.48 22.87 7.86
C GLU A 378 -19.28 22.50 9.32
N SER A 379 -20.04 23.11 10.23
CA SER A 379 -19.99 22.85 11.67
C SER A 379 -20.34 21.39 11.96
N ASP A 380 -21.42 20.87 11.40
CA ASP A 380 -21.84 19.48 11.64
C ASP A 380 -20.82 18.48 11.09
N ARG A 381 -20.21 18.79 9.92
CA ARG A 381 -19.10 17.98 9.38
C ARG A 381 -17.90 17.96 10.32
N TYR A 382 -17.47 19.11 10.83
CA TYR A 382 -16.32 19.18 11.75
C TYR A 382 -16.64 18.57 13.11
N LEU A 383 -17.84 18.80 13.63
CA LEU A 383 -18.29 18.23 14.90
C LEU A 383 -18.40 16.71 14.82
N SER A 384 -18.93 16.16 13.73
CA SER A 384 -18.92 14.70 13.51
C SER A 384 -17.49 14.14 13.56
N GLN A 385 -16.55 14.80 12.88
CA GLN A 385 -15.13 14.39 12.93
C GLN A 385 -14.56 14.50 14.35
N TYR A 386 -14.95 15.52 15.12
CA TYR A 386 -14.50 15.72 16.49
C TYR A 386 -15.05 14.64 17.41
N TYR A 387 -16.36 14.41 17.40
CA TYR A 387 -17.00 13.36 18.18
C TYR A 387 -16.41 12.00 17.83
N SER A 388 -16.12 11.72 16.56
CA SER A 388 -15.41 10.50 16.14
C SER A 388 -14.02 10.40 16.76
N ASN A 389 -13.20 11.45 16.68
CA ASN A 389 -11.87 11.48 17.30
C ASN A 389 -11.91 11.30 18.81
N PHE A 390 -12.89 11.91 19.50
CA PHE A 390 -13.09 11.79 20.93
C PHE A 390 -13.60 10.42 21.34
N ALA A 391 -14.51 9.84 20.57
CA ALA A 391 -14.95 8.46 20.76
C ALA A 391 -13.75 7.49 20.68
N ILE A 392 -12.92 7.63 19.64
CA ILE A 392 -11.71 6.82 19.43
C ILE A 392 -10.71 7.02 20.58
N ARG A 393 -10.46 8.27 21.00
CA ARG A 393 -9.54 8.57 22.11
C ARG A 393 -10.05 8.00 23.43
N ALA A 394 -11.31 8.26 23.79
CA ALA A 394 -11.92 7.76 25.01
C ALA A 394 -11.91 6.22 25.04
N ALA A 395 -12.20 5.55 23.92
CA ALA A 395 -12.08 4.10 23.82
C ALA A 395 -10.61 3.62 23.92
N GLY A 396 -9.66 4.41 23.43
CA GLY A 396 -8.22 4.16 23.59
C GLY A 396 -7.76 4.21 25.05
N GLU A 397 -8.39 5.06 25.86
CA GLU A 397 -8.18 5.26 27.30
C GLU A 397 -9.11 4.40 28.18
N ASP A 398 -9.79 3.40 27.60
CA ASP A 398 -10.75 2.53 28.28
C ASP A 398 -11.98 3.21 28.90
N ARG A 399 -12.29 4.45 28.49
CA ARG A 399 -13.48 5.21 28.90
C ARG A 399 -14.66 4.92 27.98
N PHE A 400 -15.11 3.67 27.94
CA PHE A 400 -16.08 3.16 26.96
C PHE A 400 -17.45 3.85 26.99
N GLU A 401 -17.97 4.22 28.17
CA GLU A 401 -19.24 4.94 28.29
C GLU A 401 -19.16 6.33 27.66
N ALA A 402 -18.07 7.07 27.94
CA ALA A 402 -17.82 8.37 27.32
C ALA A 402 -17.64 8.24 25.81
N ALA A 403 -16.92 7.20 25.37
CA ALA A 403 -16.73 6.93 23.95
C ALA A 403 -18.06 6.66 23.23
N GLN A 404 -18.95 5.87 23.83
CA GLN A 404 -20.29 5.64 23.31
C GLN A 404 -21.14 6.93 23.29
N GLY A 405 -21.01 7.75 24.34
CA GLY A 405 -21.62 9.07 24.42
C GLY A 405 -21.23 9.95 23.22
N PHE A 406 -19.94 10.08 22.95
CA PHE A 406 -19.47 10.82 21.77
C PHE A 406 -19.93 10.19 20.45
N ALA A 407 -19.84 8.87 20.31
CA ALA A 407 -20.28 8.18 19.10
C ALA A 407 -21.78 8.40 18.79
N SER A 408 -22.61 8.59 19.81
CA SER A 408 -24.04 8.86 19.64
C SER A 408 -24.35 10.23 19.04
N GLN A 409 -23.44 11.20 19.20
CA GLN A 409 -23.56 12.58 18.71
C GLN A 409 -23.06 12.75 17.27
N ILE A 410 -22.45 11.72 16.69
CA ILE A 410 -21.99 11.76 15.30
C ILE A 410 -23.22 11.72 14.39
N THR A 411 -23.36 12.73 13.52
CA THR A 411 -24.47 12.85 12.57
C THR A 411 -24.18 12.19 11.23
N ASP A 412 -22.90 12.10 10.86
CA ASP A 412 -22.44 11.35 9.69
C ASP A 412 -22.47 9.84 9.96
N ASP A 413 -23.33 9.11 9.27
CA ASP A 413 -23.56 7.69 9.49
C ASP A 413 -22.32 6.81 9.22
N ASN A 414 -21.44 7.21 8.30
CA ASN A 414 -20.23 6.47 7.99
C ASN A 414 -19.17 6.65 9.10
N GLN A 415 -18.99 7.87 9.61
CA GLN A 415 -18.15 8.15 10.76
C GLN A 415 -18.70 7.47 12.02
N LYS A 416 -20.02 7.46 12.20
CA LYS A 416 -20.69 6.80 13.32
C LYS A 416 -20.47 5.29 13.29
N LEU A 417 -20.70 4.66 12.13
CA LEU A 417 -20.40 3.25 11.90
C LEU A 417 -18.94 2.92 12.26
N THR A 418 -18.00 3.71 11.77
CA THR A 418 -16.56 3.53 12.01
C THR A 418 -16.22 3.65 13.50
N ALA A 419 -16.75 4.67 14.19
CA ALA A 419 -16.53 4.88 15.62
C ALA A 419 -17.09 3.74 16.47
N LEU A 420 -18.30 3.25 16.16
CA LEU A 420 -18.91 2.12 16.86
C LEU A 420 -18.15 0.80 16.63
N ILE A 421 -17.70 0.55 15.39
CA ILE A 421 -16.85 -0.62 15.09
C ILE A 421 -15.55 -0.57 15.89
N TYR A 422 -14.86 0.57 15.89
CA TYR A 422 -13.63 0.75 16.66
C TYR A 422 -13.87 0.54 18.16
N LEU A 423 -14.95 1.11 18.70
CA LEU A 423 -15.34 0.95 20.10
C LEU A 423 -15.56 -0.52 20.46
N ALA A 424 -16.34 -1.25 19.65
CA ALA A 424 -16.61 -2.66 19.86
C ALA A 424 -15.33 -3.50 19.83
N GLN A 425 -14.44 -3.25 18.86
CA GLN A 425 -13.17 -3.95 18.73
C GLN A 425 -12.23 -3.69 19.93
N ARG A 426 -12.10 -2.43 20.37
CA ARG A 426 -11.26 -2.09 21.55
C ARG A 426 -11.81 -2.72 22.82
N LEU A 427 -13.12 -2.63 23.02
CA LEU A 427 -13.79 -3.22 24.17
C LEU A 427 -13.59 -4.75 24.19
N TYR A 428 -13.77 -5.42 23.04
CA TYR A 428 -13.52 -6.85 22.90
C TYR A 428 -12.05 -7.23 23.15
N GLN A 429 -11.09 -6.45 22.63
CA GLN A 429 -9.65 -6.73 22.80
C GLN A 429 -9.18 -6.63 24.26
N LYS A 430 -9.82 -5.78 25.08
CA LYS A 430 -9.46 -5.60 26.49
C LYS A 430 -9.70 -6.86 27.34
N ASP A 431 -10.84 -7.53 27.16
CA ASP A 431 -11.17 -8.80 27.82
C ASP A 431 -12.17 -9.55 26.92
N ARG A 432 -11.65 -10.42 26.06
CA ARG A 432 -12.43 -11.07 24.99
C ARG A 432 -13.62 -11.86 25.50
N GLU A 433 -13.50 -12.48 26.67
CA GLU A 433 -14.56 -13.33 27.22
C GLU A 433 -15.64 -12.48 27.88
N LYS A 434 -15.26 -11.55 28.77
CA LYS A 434 -16.24 -10.75 29.52
C LYS A 434 -16.94 -9.72 28.65
N ASN A 435 -16.23 -9.17 27.65
CA ASN A 435 -16.73 -8.05 26.86
C ASN A 435 -17.40 -8.46 25.56
N LEU A 436 -17.45 -9.75 25.21
CA LEU A 436 -18.04 -10.22 23.95
C LEU A 436 -19.49 -9.73 23.77
N SER A 437 -20.34 -9.89 24.80
CA SER A 437 -21.75 -9.50 24.72
C SER A 437 -21.91 -7.99 24.52
N ALA A 438 -21.13 -7.19 25.24
CA ALA A 438 -21.17 -5.72 25.13
C ALA A 438 -20.66 -5.24 23.76
N ALA A 439 -19.56 -5.82 23.26
CA ALA A 439 -19.02 -5.52 21.94
C ALA A 439 -20.02 -5.89 20.82
N LEU A 440 -20.68 -7.05 20.92
CA LEU A 440 -21.75 -7.43 20.00
C LEU A 440 -22.95 -6.49 20.07
N GLY A 441 -23.30 -5.99 21.26
CA GLY A 441 -24.33 -4.96 21.43
C GLY A 441 -24.00 -3.68 20.66
N ILE A 442 -22.75 -3.23 20.74
CA ILE A 442 -22.27 -2.04 20.00
C ILE A 442 -22.28 -2.29 18.49
N LEU A 443 -21.86 -3.45 18.01
CA LEU A 443 -21.93 -3.79 16.58
C LEU A 443 -23.37 -3.88 16.06
N ARG A 444 -24.33 -4.30 16.89
CA ARG A 444 -25.75 -4.27 16.54
C ARG A 444 -26.28 -2.84 16.44
N ALA A 445 -25.87 -1.94 17.33
CA ALA A 445 -26.18 -0.52 17.18
C ALA A 445 -25.53 0.07 15.92
N ALA A 446 -24.32 -0.38 15.56
CA ALA A 446 -23.68 0.00 14.30
C ALA A 446 -24.48 -0.49 13.08
N ARG A 447 -25.08 -1.69 13.16
CA ARG A 447 -25.98 -2.22 12.13
C ARG A 447 -27.22 -1.35 11.90
N GLU A 448 -27.74 -0.71 12.93
CA GLU A 448 -28.91 0.18 12.79
C GLU A 448 -28.61 1.43 11.95
N THR A 449 -27.33 1.73 11.71
CA THR A 449 -26.94 2.86 10.84
C THR A 449 -26.93 2.49 9.35
N ILE A 450 -26.91 1.20 9.00
CA ILE A 450 -26.81 0.75 7.61
C ILE A 450 -28.16 0.27 7.08
N ASP A 451 -28.40 0.49 5.79
CA ASP A 451 -29.57 -0.05 5.13
C ASP A 451 -29.49 -1.56 4.96
N SER A 452 -30.65 -2.22 5.06
CA SER A 452 -30.75 -3.68 4.90
C SER A 452 -30.53 -4.15 3.47
N THR A 453 -30.69 -3.26 2.50
CA THR A 453 -30.50 -3.51 1.07
C THR A 453 -29.59 -2.42 0.51
N PRO A 454 -28.29 -2.70 0.29
CA PRO A 454 -27.37 -1.71 -0.26
C PRO A 454 -27.80 -1.25 -1.66
N GLU A 455 -27.98 0.07 -1.86
CA GLU A 455 -28.38 0.65 -3.15
C GLU A 455 -27.23 1.45 -3.81
N SER A 456 -26.20 1.78 -3.04
CA SER A 456 -25.02 2.51 -3.52
C SER A 456 -23.72 1.75 -3.24
N GLN A 457 -22.63 2.19 -3.89
CA GLN A 457 -21.28 1.70 -3.59
C GLN A 457 -20.90 1.97 -2.13
N GLU A 458 -21.37 3.08 -1.56
CA GLU A 458 -21.14 3.44 -0.17
C GLU A 458 -21.83 2.44 0.77
N ASP A 459 -23.09 2.07 0.50
CA ASP A 459 -23.82 1.10 1.31
C ASP A 459 -23.18 -0.30 1.27
N LEU A 460 -22.67 -0.70 0.10
CA LEU A 460 -21.91 -1.94 -0.05
C LEU A 460 -20.65 -1.91 0.80
N ASN A 461 -19.90 -0.82 0.76
CA ASN A 461 -18.68 -0.65 1.54
C ASN A 461 -18.97 -0.65 3.04
N ARG A 462 -20.04 0.03 3.48
CA ARG A 462 -20.47 0.07 4.88
C ARG A 462 -20.90 -1.31 5.37
N THR A 463 -21.68 -2.04 4.57
CA THR A 463 -22.11 -3.41 4.89
C THR A 463 -20.93 -4.37 4.96
N ALA A 464 -20.00 -4.31 4.01
CA ALA A 464 -18.79 -5.13 4.03
C ALA A 464 -17.88 -4.80 5.23
N THR A 465 -17.74 -3.51 5.58
CA THR A 465 -16.97 -3.06 6.75
C THR A 465 -17.58 -3.60 8.04
N LEU A 466 -18.91 -3.53 8.18
CA LEU A 466 -19.61 -4.10 9.33
C LEU A 466 -19.50 -5.64 9.38
N ALA A 467 -19.63 -6.31 8.23
CA ALA A 467 -19.41 -7.75 8.13
C ALA A 467 -17.99 -8.12 8.60
N SER A 468 -16.97 -7.34 8.22
CA SER A 468 -15.59 -7.51 8.70
C SER A 468 -15.46 -7.33 10.20
N ALA A 469 -16.20 -6.38 10.80
CA ALA A 469 -16.22 -6.20 12.24
C ALA A 469 -16.85 -7.40 12.98
N PHE A 470 -17.90 -8.00 12.42
CA PHE A 470 -18.51 -9.22 12.97
C PHE A 470 -17.66 -10.47 12.75
N ALA A 471 -16.79 -10.52 11.74
CA ALA A 471 -16.13 -11.76 11.31
C ALA A 471 -15.34 -12.46 12.43
N GLU A 472 -14.76 -11.72 13.37
CA GLU A 472 -14.07 -12.29 14.54
C GLU A 472 -14.99 -12.60 15.72
N LEU A 473 -16.03 -11.79 15.95
CA LEU A 473 -16.90 -11.84 17.15
C LEU A 473 -18.13 -12.73 16.97
N ASP A 474 -18.75 -12.69 15.78
CA ASP A 474 -19.90 -13.49 15.35
C ASP A 474 -19.79 -13.76 13.84
N PRO A 475 -19.03 -14.80 13.43
CA PRO A 475 -18.90 -15.17 12.02
C PRO A 475 -20.27 -15.44 11.36
N GLY A 476 -21.26 -15.91 12.12
CA GLY A 476 -22.60 -16.18 11.63
C GLY A 476 -23.35 -14.92 11.21
N GLU A 477 -23.22 -13.82 11.96
CA GLU A 477 -23.73 -12.50 11.55
C GLU A 477 -22.94 -11.93 10.37
N SER A 478 -21.61 -12.08 10.38
CA SER A 478 -20.75 -11.65 9.28
C SER A 478 -21.18 -12.26 7.94
N PHE A 479 -21.42 -13.58 7.89
CA PHE A 479 -21.96 -14.22 6.69
C PHE A 479 -23.37 -13.76 6.34
N ARG A 480 -24.24 -13.49 7.32
CA ARG A 480 -25.60 -12.98 7.06
C ARG A 480 -25.59 -11.60 6.40
N LEU A 481 -24.58 -10.78 6.68
CA LEU A 481 -24.35 -9.50 6.00
C LEU A 481 -23.67 -9.70 4.63
N LEU A 482 -22.72 -10.62 4.52
CA LEU A 482 -21.90 -10.83 3.33
C LEU A 482 -22.64 -11.56 2.20
N GLU A 483 -23.35 -12.66 2.49
CA GLU A 483 -23.95 -13.52 1.47
C GLU A 483 -24.94 -12.79 0.54
N PRO A 484 -25.82 -11.89 1.03
CA PRO A 484 -26.69 -11.09 0.17
C PRO A 484 -25.94 -10.18 -0.80
N LEU A 485 -24.67 -9.83 -0.52
CA LEU A 485 -23.87 -8.98 -1.39
C LEU A 485 -23.44 -9.67 -2.68
N ALA A 486 -23.47 -11.01 -2.76
CA ALA A 486 -23.00 -11.74 -3.93
C ALA A 486 -23.75 -11.35 -5.22
N GLY A 487 -25.07 -11.15 -5.13
CA GLY A 487 -25.90 -10.71 -6.26
C GLY A 487 -25.51 -9.31 -6.78
N PRO A 488 -25.63 -8.25 -5.96
CA PRO A 488 -25.21 -6.91 -6.33
C PRO A 488 -23.75 -6.82 -6.81
N LEU A 489 -22.83 -7.59 -6.20
CA LEU A 489 -21.43 -7.63 -6.64
C LEU A 489 -21.25 -8.31 -8.01
N ASN A 490 -22.03 -9.34 -8.33
CA ASN A 490 -22.06 -9.91 -9.68
C ASN A 490 -22.60 -8.89 -10.70
N GLU A 491 -23.67 -8.17 -10.36
CA GLU A 491 -24.22 -7.11 -11.21
C GLU A 491 -23.19 -5.99 -11.45
N LEU A 492 -22.49 -5.54 -10.41
CA LEU A 492 -21.42 -4.54 -10.51
C LEU A 492 -20.23 -5.06 -11.31
N ALA A 493 -19.81 -6.31 -11.12
CA ALA A 493 -18.73 -6.91 -11.91
C ALA A 493 -19.11 -6.99 -13.40
N GLN A 494 -20.36 -7.33 -13.70
CA GLN A 494 -20.87 -7.38 -15.06
C GLN A 494 -21.06 -5.99 -15.67
N ALA A 495 -21.52 -5.00 -14.90
CA ALA A 495 -21.59 -3.61 -15.34
C ALA A 495 -20.20 -3.05 -15.63
N THR A 496 -19.24 -3.32 -14.74
CA THR A 496 -17.82 -2.97 -14.92
C THR A 496 -17.26 -3.58 -16.20
N PHE A 497 -17.58 -4.85 -16.46
CA PHE A 497 -17.23 -5.53 -17.69
C PHE A 497 -17.82 -4.84 -18.93
N VAL A 498 -19.10 -4.48 -18.92
CA VAL A 498 -19.74 -3.77 -20.04
C VAL A 498 -19.09 -2.41 -20.26
N MET A 499 -18.85 -1.64 -19.20
CA MET A 499 -18.20 -0.33 -19.28
C MET A 499 -16.75 -0.43 -19.79
N ALA A 500 -16.00 -1.44 -19.35
CA ALA A 500 -14.62 -1.65 -19.76
C ALA A 500 -14.48 -1.87 -21.27
N LYS A 501 -15.50 -2.40 -21.94
CA LYS A 501 -15.52 -2.53 -23.42
C LYS A 501 -15.45 -1.19 -24.16
N PHE A 502 -15.93 -0.12 -23.54
CA PHE A 502 -16.01 1.22 -24.15
C PHE A 502 -14.89 2.15 -23.69
N ARG A 503 -14.09 1.74 -22.69
CA ARG A 503 -12.96 2.52 -22.21
C ARG A 503 -11.72 2.16 -23.03
N SER A 504 -11.02 3.17 -23.54
CA SER A 504 -9.75 3.00 -24.28
C SER A 504 -8.57 2.65 -23.37
N TYR A 505 -8.74 2.77 -22.05
CA TYR A 505 -7.72 2.42 -21.06
C TYR A 505 -7.95 0.99 -20.57
N GLY A 506 -6.88 0.20 -20.57
CA GLY A 506 -6.85 -1.25 -20.36
C GLY A 506 -7.63 -1.76 -19.14
N GLY A 507 -7.88 -3.07 -19.15
CA GLY A 507 -8.68 -3.76 -18.14
C GLY A 507 -9.68 -4.75 -18.73
N TYR A 508 -9.88 -4.75 -20.05
CA TYR A 508 -10.70 -5.71 -20.78
C TYR A 508 -10.03 -6.16 -22.07
N ARG A 509 -10.01 -7.46 -22.34
CA ARG A 509 -9.58 -8.02 -23.62
C ARG A 509 -10.22 -9.40 -23.85
N GLN A 510 -10.52 -9.74 -25.11
CA GLN A 510 -11.04 -11.06 -25.52
C GLN A 510 -12.23 -11.61 -24.71
N GLY A 511 -13.07 -10.73 -24.14
CA GLY A 511 -14.22 -11.18 -23.35
C GLY A 511 -13.94 -11.38 -21.85
N GLU A 512 -12.78 -10.96 -21.35
CA GLU A 512 -12.40 -11.07 -19.94
C GLU A 512 -11.90 -9.73 -19.39
N LEU A 513 -12.10 -9.54 -18.08
CA LEU A 513 -11.41 -8.49 -17.33
C LEU A 513 -10.00 -8.94 -16.97
N GLN A 514 -9.04 -8.02 -16.99
CA GLN A 514 -7.68 -8.30 -16.51
C GLN A 514 -7.70 -8.44 -14.97
N MET A 515 -7.15 -9.51 -14.42
CA MET A 515 -7.16 -9.72 -12.96
C MET A 515 -6.24 -8.76 -12.22
N ALA A 516 -5.05 -8.55 -12.77
CA ALA A 516 -4.09 -7.61 -12.24
C ALA A 516 -4.54 -6.19 -12.53
N GLY A 517 -4.56 -5.37 -11.49
CA GLY A 517 -4.77 -3.94 -11.63
C GLY A 517 -6.16 -3.47 -12.08
N ALA A 518 -7.07 -4.38 -12.45
CA ALA A 518 -8.45 -3.99 -12.63
C ALA A 518 -9.08 -3.65 -11.27
N TYR A 519 -9.71 -2.49 -11.25
CA TYR A 519 -10.60 -2.10 -10.17
C TYR A 519 -11.93 -2.86 -10.34
N TYR A 520 -12.22 -3.72 -9.38
CA TYR A 520 -13.52 -4.38 -9.25
C TYR A 520 -14.30 -3.67 -8.14
N PRO A 521 -15.27 -2.80 -8.47
CA PRO A 521 -16.07 -2.10 -7.47
C PRO A 521 -16.70 -3.08 -6.48
N GLY A 522 -16.63 -2.77 -5.19
CA GLY A 522 -17.17 -3.60 -4.10
C GLY A 522 -16.37 -4.86 -3.74
N ILE A 523 -15.68 -5.50 -4.71
CA ILE A 523 -14.91 -6.73 -4.48
C ILE A 523 -13.61 -6.45 -3.71
N SER A 524 -12.96 -5.31 -3.96
CA SER A 524 -11.66 -4.99 -3.36
C SER A 524 -11.69 -4.90 -1.82
N TYR A 525 -12.86 -4.70 -1.23
CA TYR A 525 -13.06 -4.63 0.23
C TYR A 525 -13.29 -6.00 0.88
N LEU A 526 -13.47 -7.05 0.08
CA LEU A 526 -13.72 -8.39 0.59
C LEU A 526 -12.44 -9.12 0.99
N ASP A 527 -11.26 -8.64 0.58
CA ASP A 527 -10.00 -9.36 0.74
C ASP A 527 -9.73 -9.77 2.21
N SER A 528 -9.73 -8.82 3.14
CA SER A 528 -9.48 -9.09 4.56
C SER A 528 -10.62 -9.89 5.20
N LEU A 529 -11.87 -9.58 4.83
CA LEU A 529 -13.07 -10.26 5.32
C LEU A 529 -13.06 -11.74 4.96
N LEU A 530 -12.75 -12.07 3.71
CA LEU A 530 -12.70 -13.46 3.23
C LEU A 530 -11.56 -14.24 3.90
N GLN A 531 -10.42 -13.60 4.20
CA GLN A 531 -9.35 -14.27 4.94
C GLN A 531 -9.75 -14.60 6.37
N THR A 532 -10.37 -13.65 7.08
CA THR A 532 -10.91 -13.92 8.42
C THR A 532 -11.95 -15.03 8.36
N LEU A 533 -12.94 -14.93 7.46
CA LEU A 533 -14.01 -15.92 7.35
C LEU A 533 -13.52 -17.28 6.87
N ARG A 534 -12.48 -17.35 6.05
CA ARG A 534 -11.81 -18.60 5.67
C ARG A 534 -11.35 -19.38 6.90
N ASP A 535 -10.79 -18.67 7.87
CA ASP A 535 -10.26 -19.28 9.09
C ASP A 535 -11.36 -19.69 10.07
N LYS A 536 -12.57 -19.09 9.95
CA LYS A 536 -13.75 -19.44 10.74
C LYS A 536 -14.59 -20.56 10.11
N ASP A 537 -14.83 -20.50 8.81
CA ASP A 537 -15.61 -21.47 8.02
C ASP A 537 -15.14 -21.43 6.56
N PHE A 538 -14.13 -22.26 6.26
CA PHE A 538 -13.54 -22.38 4.92
C PHE A 538 -14.57 -22.74 3.86
N GLU A 539 -15.47 -23.67 4.14
CA GLU A 539 -16.42 -24.19 3.16
C GLU A 539 -17.49 -23.14 2.81
N ARG A 540 -18.01 -22.41 3.81
CA ARG A 540 -18.97 -21.34 3.56
C ARG A 540 -18.33 -20.17 2.82
N THR A 541 -17.09 -19.82 3.17
CA THR A 541 -16.31 -18.82 2.43
C THR A 541 -16.07 -19.24 0.98
N LEU A 542 -15.66 -20.49 0.75
CA LEU A 542 -15.47 -21.02 -0.60
C LEU A 542 -16.79 -21.02 -1.38
N ARG A 543 -17.91 -21.42 -0.78
CA ARG A 543 -19.25 -21.33 -1.41
C ARG A 543 -19.60 -19.91 -1.81
N PHE A 544 -19.32 -18.92 -0.97
CA PHE A 544 -19.52 -17.51 -1.31
C PHE A 544 -18.68 -17.12 -2.54
N THR A 545 -17.38 -17.45 -2.57
CA THR A 545 -16.53 -17.16 -3.75
C THR A 545 -17.01 -17.89 -5.00
N ASN A 546 -17.55 -19.10 -4.89
CA ASN A 546 -18.13 -19.85 -6.01
C ASN A 546 -19.41 -19.23 -6.56
N GLY A 547 -20.07 -18.36 -5.79
CA GLY A 547 -21.26 -17.61 -6.24
C GLY A 547 -20.97 -16.54 -7.30
N PHE A 548 -19.70 -16.25 -7.59
CA PHE A 548 -19.33 -15.27 -8.61
C PHE A 548 -19.40 -15.86 -10.02
N GLU A 549 -20.13 -15.20 -10.90
CA GLU A 549 -20.46 -15.70 -12.24
C GLU A 549 -19.26 -15.65 -13.19
N ARG A 550 -18.48 -14.57 -13.12
CA ARG A 550 -17.31 -14.37 -13.98
C ARG A 550 -16.13 -15.21 -13.51
N PRO A 551 -15.53 -16.07 -14.37
CA PRO A 551 -14.45 -16.97 -13.96
C PRO A 551 -13.23 -16.21 -13.43
N GLU A 552 -12.90 -15.05 -14.01
CA GLU A 552 -11.77 -14.25 -13.58
C GLU A 552 -11.97 -13.61 -12.19
N VAL A 553 -13.21 -13.25 -11.85
CA VAL A 553 -13.54 -12.71 -10.52
C VAL A 553 -13.51 -13.83 -9.48
N ARG A 554 -14.13 -14.96 -9.80
CA ARG A 554 -14.16 -16.14 -8.95
C ARG A 554 -12.76 -16.62 -8.61
N LEU A 555 -11.90 -16.83 -9.61
CA LEU A 555 -10.54 -17.32 -9.40
C LEU A 555 -9.70 -16.33 -8.58
N LYS A 556 -9.85 -15.02 -8.83
CA LYS A 556 -9.18 -13.99 -8.03
C LYS A 556 -9.57 -14.07 -6.55
N LEU A 557 -10.86 -14.23 -6.25
CA LEU A 557 -11.37 -14.39 -4.89
C LEU A 557 -10.92 -15.70 -4.23
N GLN A 558 -10.92 -16.81 -4.98
CA GLN A 558 -10.44 -18.10 -4.47
C GLN A 558 -8.93 -18.07 -4.17
N LEU A 559 -8.13 -17.39 -5.01
CA LEU A 559 -6.71 -17.16 -4.74
C LEU A 559 -6.50 -16.40 -3.43
N ARG A 560 -7.35 -15.42 -3.08
CA ARG A 560 -7.29 -14.72 -1.79
C ARG A 560 -7.44 -15.65 -0.58
N LEU A 561 -8.15 -16.78 -0.76
CA LEU A 561 -8.30 -17.78 0.30
C LEU A 561 -7.00 -18.55 0.53
N LEU A 562 -6.05 -18.54 -0.42
CA LEU A 562 -4.81 -19.30 -0.34
C LEU A 562 -3.59 -18.43 -0.12
N ASP A 563 -3.54 -17.26 -0.75
CA ASP A 563 -2.40 -16.37 -0.76
C ASP A 563 -2.64 -15.16 0.14
N GLU A 564 -1.88 -15.05 1.22
CA GLU A 564 -1.94 -13.91 2.15
C GLU A 564 -1.25 -12.66 1.59
N SER A 565 -0.32 -12.82 0.62
CA SER A 565 0.38 -11.70 -0.03
C SER A 565 -0.52 -10.87 -0.94
N LEU A 566 -1.67 -11.43 -1.29
CA LEU A 566 -2.66 -10.82 -2.16
C LEU A 566 -3.51 -9.74 -1.46
N THR A 567 -3.42 -9.53 -0.15
CA THR A 567 -4.26 -8.53 0.53
C THR A 567 -4.14 -7.12 -0.06
N ALA A 568 -5.26 -6.40 -0.10
CA ALA A 568 -5.45 -4.95 -0.12
C ALA A 568 -4.47 -4.14 0.74
N GLY A 569 -3.14 -4.22 0.55
CA GLY A 569 -2.12 -3.66 1.44
C GLY A 569 -1.12 -4.66 2.04
N GLY A 570 -1.05 -5.90 1.57
CA GLY A 570 -0.09 -6.90 2.02
C GLY A 570 1.32 -6.58 1.56
N THR A 571 2.02 -5.68 2.27
CA THR A 571 3.38 -5.21 1.98
C THR A 571 3.67 -5.18 0.47
N THR A 572 2.75 -4.61 -0.32
CA THR A 572 3.18 -4.09 -1.60
C THR A 572 4.21 -3.06 -1.21
N ILE A 573 5.47 -3.35 -1.52
CA ILE A 573 6.51 -2.35 -1.46
C ILE A 573 6.05 -1.35 -2.50
N SER A 574 5.37 -0.30 -2.01
CA SER A 574 4.75 0.73 -2.83
C SER A 574 5.82 1.22 -3.80
N LEU A 575 5.72 0.76 -5.04
CA LEU A 575 6.47 1.40 -6.10
C LEU A 575 5.93 2.83 -6.17
N PRO A 576 6.81 3.84 -6.27
CA PRO A 576 6.38 5.20 -6.53
C PRO A 576 5.85 5.27 -7.97
N ILE A 577 4.58 4.88 -8.18
CA ILE A 577 3.81 5.19 -9.38
C ILE A 577 2.96 6.44 -9.12
N SER A 578 3.49 7.40 -8.36
CA SER A 578 2.92 8.74 -8.22
C SER A 578 3.54 9.72 -9.23
N GLY A 579 3.61 9.29 -10.50
CA GLY A 579 3.65 10.24 -11.60
C GLY A 579 2.25 10.80 -11.77
N ARG A 580 2.02 12.04 -11.34
CA ARG A 580 0.80 12.79 -11.68
C ARG A 580 0.64 12.77 -13.21
N PHE A 581 -0.25 11.93 -13.72
CA PHE A 581 -0.81 12.14 -15.05
C PHE A 581 -1.68 13.39 -14.97
N SER A 582 -1.06 14.56 -15.13
CA SER A 582 -1.80 15.78 -15.44
C SER A 582 -2.63 15.50 -16.70
N LYS A 583 -3.94 15.65 -16.59
CA LYS A 583 -4.88 15.64 -17.72
C LYS A 583 -4.27 16.43 -18.86
N ILE A 584 -3.88 15.74 -19.93
CA ILE A 584 -3.70 16.39 -21.23
C ILE A 584 -5.13 16.66 -21.70
N ASP A 585 -5.55 17.92 -21.63
CA ASP A 585 -6.77 18.37 -22.28
C ASP A 585 -6.63 18.11 -23.78
N PHE A 586 -7.33 17.10 -24.28
CA PHE A 586 -7.64 16.98 -25.69
C PHE A 586 -8.83 17.91 -25.95
N ARG A 587 -8.53 19.13 -26.40
CA ARG A 587 -9.48 19.91 -27.19
C ARG A 587 -9.54 19.39 -28.61
#